data_AF-A0A7X7IQR6-F1
#
_entry.id   AF-A0A7X7IQR6-F1
#
_cell.length_a   1.000
_cell.length_b   1.000
_cell.length_c   1.000
_cell.angle_alpha   90.00
_cell.angle_beta   90.00
_cell.angle_gamma   90.00
#
_symmetry.space_group_name_H-M   'P 1'
#
loop_
_entity.id
_entity.type
_entity.pdbx_description
1 polymer ?
#
loop_
_entity_poly.entity_id
_entity_poly.type
_entity_poly.pdbx_seq_one_letter_code
_entity_poly.pdbx_strand_id
1 'polypeptide(L)'
;MGDVMYLGYNTNGLAHHDLFDAVELLVDLGYQGVAVTIDHDALDPRRKDRLDQVERLRRLLDDHQMRSVIETGARFLLDPRHKHEPTLVSADPDDRARRMRIYEY
;
A
#
# COMPACT_ATOMS: atom_id res chain seq x y z
N MET A 1 -4.62 14.43 -26.43
CA MET A 1 -5.66 14.42 -25.38
C MET A 1 -5.37 13.16 -24.58
N GLY A 2 -4.74 13.25 -23.41
CA GLY A 2 -4.46 12.05 -22.61
C GLY A 2 -5.78 11.39 -22.20
N ASP A 3 -5.81 10.06 -22.15
CA ASP A 3 -7.01 9.33 -21.74
C ASP A 3 -7.52 9.85 -20.39
N VAL A 4 -8.83 10.11 -20.33
CA VAL A 4 -9.53 10.59 -19.12
C VAL A 4 -9.54 9.52 -18.02
N MET A 5 -9.25 8.26 -18.39
CA MET A 5 -9.27 7.09 -17.53
C MET A 5 -7.92 6.37 -17.59
N TYR A 6 -7.50 5.82 -16.45
CA TYR A 6 -6.31 4.98 -16.34
C TYR A 6 -6.68 3.73 -15.54
N LEU A 7 -6.03 2.60 -15.84
CA LEU A 7 -6.24 1.37 -15.09
C LEU A 7 -5.29 1.31 -13.89
N GLY A 8 -5.85 1.00 -12.73
CA GLY A 8 -5.11 0.76 -11.50
C GLY A 8 -5.32 -0.65 -10.97
N TYR A 9 -4.31 -1.20 -10.29
CA TYR A 9 -4.39 -2.49 -9.62
C TYR A 9 -3.98 -2.39 -8.16
N ASN A 10 -4.60 -3.21 -7.30
CA ASN A 10 -4.33 -3.23 -5.87
C ASN A 10 -3.32 -4.32 -5.50
N THR A 11 -2.26 -3.96 -4.79
CA THR A 11 -1.21 -4.92 -4.38
C THR A 11 -1.72 -6.02 -3.45
N ASN A 12 -2.91 -5.90 -2.85
CA ASN A 12 -3.54 -7.00 -2.11
C ASN A 12 -3.83 -8.25 -2.99
N GLY A 13 -3.95 -8.10 -4.31
CA GLY A 13 -4.02 -9.21 -5.27
C GLY A 13 -2.67 -9.87 -5.53
N LEU A 14 -1.58 -9.23 -5.11
CA LEU A 14 -0.19 -9.66 -5.24
C LEU A 14 0.48 -9.84 -3.86
N ALA A 15 -0.29 -10.16 -2.81
CA ALA A 15 0.12 -10.14 -1.40
C ALA A 15 1.33 -10.99 -1.00
N HIS A 16 1.88 -11.80 -1.90
CA HIS A 16 3.07 -12.63 -1.67
C HIS A 16 4.27 -12.24 -2.56
N HIS A 17 4.15 -11.13 -3.30
CA HIS A 17 5.25 -10.53 -4.04
C HIS A 17 5.94 -9.48 -3.19
N ASP A 18 7.23 -9.25 -3.44
CA ASP A 18 7.88 -8.02 -3.00
C ASP A 18 7.17 -6.81 -3.63
N LEU A 19 7.12 -5.70 -2.90
CA LEU A 19 6.42 -4.49 -3.36
C LEU A 19 6.95 -3.97 -4.70
N PHE A 20 8.27 -3.96 -4.88
CA PHE A 20 8.89 -3.40 -6.07
C PHE A 20 8.68 -4.33 -7.26
N ASP A 21 8.81 -5.63 -7.06
CA ASP A 21 8.50 -6.64 -8.09
C ASP A 21 7.01 -6.57 -8.50
N ALA A 22 6.11 -6.35 -7.54
CA ALA A 22 4.69 -6.18 -7.82
C ALA A 22 4.43 -4.94 -8.69
N VAL A 23 5.12 -3.83 -8.44
CA VAL A 23 4.97 -2.60 -9.25
C VAL A 23 5.50 -2.81 -10.66
N GLU A 24 6.70 -3.38 -10.82
CA GLU A 24 7.30 -3.70 -12.13
C GLU A 24 6.38 -4.62 -12.94
N LEU A 25 5.82 -5.65 -12.31
CA LEU A 25 4.85 -6.54 -12.96
C LEU A 25 3.61 -5.78 -13.46
N LEU A 26 3.12 -4.82 -12.69
CA LEU A 26 1.98 -4.00 -13.10
C LEU A 26 2.32 -3.07 -14.27
N VAL A 27 3.53 -2.50 -14.30
CA VAL A 27 4.05 -1.73 -15.43
C VAL A 27 4.07 -2.58 -16.70
N ASP A 28 4.65 -3.78 -16.62
CA ASP A 28 4.75 -4.71 -17.75
C ASP A 28 3.37 -5.12 -18.30
N LEU A 29 2.37 -5.21 -17.43
CA LEU A 29 0.98 -5.50 -17.79
C LEU A 29 0.21 -4.27 -18.33
N GLY A 30 0.82 -3.08 -18.35
CA GLY A 30 0.23 -1.85 -18.87
C GLY A 30 -0.69 -1.12 -17.87
N TYR A 31 -0.62 -1.43 -16.58
CA TYR A 31 -1.30 -0.64 -15.56
C TYR A 31 -0.60 0.71 -15.39
N GLN A 32 -1.41 1.74 -15.16
CA GLN A 32 -0.97 3.12 -15.01
C GLN A 32 -1.13 3.63 -13.58
N GLY A 33 -1.68 2.80 -12.70
CA GLY A 33 -1.88 3.10 -11.30
C GLY A 33 -1.69 1.88 -10.40
N VAL A 34 -1.23 2.11 -9.18
CA VAL A 34 -1.13 1.09 -8.14
C VAL A 34 -1.80 1.56 -6.86
N ALA A 35 -2.65 0.73 -6.28
CA ALA A 35 -3.15 0.91 -4.92
C ALA A 35 -2.26 0.08 -3.99
N VAL A 36 -1.44 0.77 -3.20
CA VAL A 36 -0.42 0.17 -2.33
C VAL A 36 -1.03 -0.16 -0.98
N THR A 37 -1.09 -1.44 -0.67
CA THR A 37 -1.47 -1.96 0.65
C THR A 37 -0.25 -1.89 1.57
N ILE A 38 -0.28 -0.98 2.54
CA ILE A 38 0.71 -0.93 3.62
C ILE A 38 0.51 -2.16 4.51
N ASP A 39 1.45 -3.10 4.49
CA ASP A 39 1.38 -4.40 5.19
C ASP A 39 2.75 -4.80 5.78
N HIS A 40 2.87 -6.03 6.29
CA HIS A 40 4.08 -6.58 6.92
C HIS A 40 5.31 -6.56 6.02
N ASP A 41 5.13 -6.77 4.71
CA ASP A 41 6.24 -6.85 3.75
C ASP A 41 6.39 -5.55 2.95
N ALA A 42 5.27 -4.92 2.60
CA ALA A 42 5.20 -3.70 1.78
C ALA A 42 5.01 -2.46 2.66
N LEU A 43 6.04 -1.63 2.78
CA LEU A 43 6.02 -0.42 3.61
C LEU A 43 5.54 -0.70 5.04
N ASP A 44 6.19 -1.59 5.77
CA ASP A 44 5.81 -1.81 7.17
C ASP A 44 6.19 -0.59 8.03
N PRO A 45 5.24 0.09 8.72
CA PRO A 45 5.54 1.27 9.53
C PRO A 45 6.54 1.02 10.67
N ARG A 46 6.70 -0.26 11.08
CA ARG A 46 7.61 -0.68 12.16
C ARG A 46 9.05 -0.80 11.69
N ARG A 47 9.29 -0.83 10.37
CA ARG A 47 10.63 -0.92 9.80
C ARG A 47 11.39 0.38 9.95
N LYS A 48 12.70 0.26 10.23
CA LYS A 48 13.59 1.41 10.38
C LYS A 48 13.88 2.10 9.06
N ASP A 49 13.90 1.34 7.97
CA ASP A 49 14.18 1.78 6.60
C ASP A 49 12.92 2.19 5.81
N ARG A 50 11.77 2.38 6.48
CA ARG A 50 10.49 2.65 5.80
C ARG A 50 10.52 3.89 4.91
N LEU A 51 11.21 4.97 5.32
CA LEU A 51 11.31 6.20 4.53
C LEU A 51 12.19 6.00 3.29
N ASP A 52 13.24 5.18 3.40
CA ASP A 52 14.07 4.80 2.26
C ASP A 52 13.26 3.95 1.26
N GLN A 53 12.40 3.05 1.77
CA GLN A 53 11.47 2.29 0.93
C GLN A 53 10.45 3.18 0.22
N VAL A 54 9.89 4.18 0.91
CA VAL A 54 8.98 5.18 0.31
C VAL A 54 9.69 5.97 -0.79
N GLU A 55 10.91 6.44 -0.56
CA GLU A 55 11.68 7.17 -1.57
C GLU A 55 12.04 6.28 -2.76
N ARG A 56 12.39 5.01 -2.54
CA ARG A 56 12.60 4.04 -3.61
C ARG A 56 11.33 3.80 -4.42
N LEU A 57 10.18 3.66 -3.76
CA LEU A 57 8.89 3.48 -4.41
C LEU A 57 8.54 4.71 -5.24
N ARG A 58 8.73 5.91 -4.69
CA ARG A 58 8.49 7.17 -5.40
C ARG A 58 9.28 7.24 -6.69
N ARG A 59 10.58 6.93 -6.66
CA ARG A 59 11.43 6.91 -7.87
C ARG A 59 10.92 5.91 -8.90
N LEU A 60 10.61 4.69 -8.48
CA LEU A 60 10.08 3.67 -9.37
C LEU A 60 8.77 4.13 -10.04
N LEU A 61 7.84 4.70 -9.27
CA LEU A 61 6.58 5.21 -9.82
C LEU A 61 6.80 6.38 -10.78
N ASP A 62 7.70 7.30 -10.45
CA ASP A 62 8.05 8.45 -11.30
C ASP A 62 8.68 8.00 -12.63
N ASP A 63 9.60 7.04 -12.60
CA ASP A 63 10.29 6.50 -13.77
C ASP A 63 9.31 5.84 -14.77
N HIS A 64 8.22 5.23 -14.25
CA HIS A 64 7.17 4.61 -15.07
C HIS A 64 5.91 5.46 -15.25
N GLN A 65 5.92 6.72 -14.78
CA GLN A 65 4.76 7.61 -14.80
C GLN A 65 3.50 6.99 -14.18
N MET A 66 3.68 6.11 -13.19
CA MET A 66 2.61 5.44 -12.48
C MET A 66 2.03 6.33 -11.38
N ARG A 67 0.70 6.29 -11.26
CA ARG A 67 -0.02 6.94 -10.16
C ARG A 67 -0.10 5.98 -8.97
N SER A 68 -0.18 6.51 -7.75
CA SER A 68 -0.39 5.68 -6.57
C SER A 68 -1.50 6.21 -5.66
N VAL A 69 -2.15 5.27 -4.98
CA VAL A 69 -3.04 5.54 -3.85
C VAL A 69 -2.69 4.59 -2.71
N ILE A 70 -2.94 4.99 -1.47
CA ILE A 70 -2.80 4.11 -0.32
C ILE A 70 -4.08 3.30 -0.14
N GLU A 71 -3.92 2.00 0.06
CA GLU A 71 -4.97 1.10 0.42
C GLU A 71 -4.76 0.54 1.83
N THR A 72 -5.86 0.31 2.54
CA THR A 72 -5.84 0.05 3.99
C THR A 72 -6.16 -1.41 4.34
N GLY A 73 -6.35 -2.31 3.37
CA GLY A 73 -6.87 -3.67 3.56
C GLY A 73 -5.87 -4.71 4.07
N ALA A 74 -4.76 -4.30 4.66
CA ALA A 74 -3.75 -5.21 5.20
C ALA A 74 -4.35 -6.17 6.23
N ARG A 75 -4.07 -7.45 6.05
CA ARG A 75 -4.65 -8.52 6.86
C ARG A 75 -3.77 -8.75 8.07
N PHE A 76 -4.38 -8.77 9.25
CA PHE A 76 -3.70 -9.09 10.51
C PHE A 76 -2.56 -8.13 10.91
N LEU A 77 -2.45 -6.97 10.26
CA LEU A 77 -1.38 -5.98 10.51
C LEU A 77 -1.32 -5.50 11.96
N LEU A 78 -2.48 -5.32 12.59
CA LEU A 78 -2.60 -4.81 13.96
C LEU A 78 -3.14 -5.83 14.96
N ASP A 79 -3.75 -6.90 14.48
CA ASP A 79 -4.27 -7.99 15.30
C ASP A 79 -4.02 -9.33 14.59
N PRO A 80 -3.20 -10.23 15.17
CA PRO A 80 -2.90 -11.53 14.55
C PRO A 80 -4.09 -12.50 14.54
N ARG A 81 -5.18 -12.21 15.26
CA ARG A 81 -6.37 -13.06 15.40
C ARG A 81 -7.54 -12.58 14.58
N HIS A 82 -7.70 -11.25 14.46
CA HIS A 82 -8.84 -10.65 13.77
C HIS A 82 -8.38 -9.93 12.50
N LYS A 83 -8.88 -10.41 11.36
CA LYS A 83 -8.55 -9.84 10.05
C LYS A 83 -9.03 -8.37 9.99
N HIS A 84 -8.13 -7.48 9.55
CA HIS A 84 -8.33 -6.03 9.37
C HIS A 84 -8.55 -5.20 10.63
N GLU A 85 -8.80 -5.82 11.78
CA GLU A 85 -9.08 -5.05 12.99
C GLU A 85 -7.79 -4.53 13.64
N PRO A 86 -7.83 -3.32 14.23
CA PRO A 86 -8.91 -2.33 14.15
C PRO A 86 -8.98 -1.61 12.80
N THR A 87 -10.16 -1.11 12.48
CA THR A 87 -10.46 -0.34 11.26
C THR A 87 -10.74 1.14 11.57
N LEU A 88 -10.92 1.96 10.53
CA LEU A 88 -11.29 3.38 10.68
C LEU A 88 -12.72 3.59 11.21
N VAL A 89 -13.53 2.53 11.27
CA VAL A 89 -14.91 2.57 11.76
C VAL A 89 -15.13 1.72 13.01
N SER A 90 -14.05 1.26 13.67
CA SER A 90 -14.14 0.57 14.96
C SER A 90 -14.81 1.46 16.00
N ALA A 91 -15.63 0.87 16.87
CA ALA A 91 -16.44 1.60 17.85
C ALA A 91 -15.58 2.38 18.86
N ASP A 92 -14.50 1.75 19.33
CA ASP A 92 -13.55 2.35 20.26
C ASP A 92 -12.68 3.43 19.56
N PRO A 93 -12.64 4.68 20.06
CA PRO A 93 -11.75 5.72 19.53
C PRO A 93 -10.27 5.34 19.54
N ASP A 94 -9.79 4.58 20.53
CA ASP A 94 -8.38 4.20 20.63
C ASP A 94 -7.99 3.17 19.57
N ASP A 95 -8.93 2.31 19.18
CA ASP A 95 -8.79 1.39 18.06
C ASP A 95 -8.65 2.14 16.73
N ARG A 96 -9.50 3.15 16.49
CA ARG A 96 -9.39 4.01 15.31
C ARG A 96 -8.06 4.77 15.30
N ALA A 97 -7.63 5.29 16.45
CA ALA A 97 -6.33 5.97 16.58
C ALA A 97 -5.17 5.00 16.29
N ARG A 98 -5.26 3.74 16.74
CA ARG A 98 -4.26 2.70 16.44
C ARG A 98 -4.19 2.39 14.96
N ARG A 99 -5.33 2.37 14.27
CA ARG A 99 -5.40 2.25 12.81
C ARG A 99 -4.77 3.43 12.08
N MET A 100 -5.06 4.66 12.51
CA MET A 100 -4.52 5.87 11.88
C MET A 100 -2.99 5.95 11.95
N ARG A 101 -2.38 5.51 13.06
CA ARG A 101 -0.92 5.51 13.24
C ARG A 101 -0.14 4.72 12.17
N ILE A 102 -0.76 3.77 11.49
CA ILE A 102 -0.12 3.07 10.35
C ILE A 102 0.19 4.03 9.20
N TYR A 103 -0.63 5.05 9.01
CA TYR A 103 -0.56 5.97 7.87
C TYR A 103 0.22 7.25 8.19
N GLU A 104 0.77 7.36 9.40
CA GLU A 104 1.65 8.44 9.81
C GLU A 104 3.07 8.15 9.28
N TYR A 105 3.28 8.46 7.99
CA TYR A 105 4.57 8.41 7.31
C TYR A 105 5.32 9.74 7.38
#